data_AF-A0A1Q9UP58-F1
#
_entry.id   AF-A0A1Q9UP58-F1
#
_cell.length_a   1.000
_cell.length_b   1.000
_cell.length_c   1.000
_cell.angle_alpha   90.00
_cell.angle_beta   90.00
_cell.angle_gamma   90.00
#
_symmetry.space_group_name_H-M   'P 1'
#
loop_
_entity.id
_entity.type
_entity.pdbx_description
1 polymer ?
#
loop_
_entity_poly.entity_id
_entity_poly.type
_entity_poly.pdbx_seq_one_letter_code
_entity_poly.pdbx_strand_id
1 'polypeptide(L)'
;MDIADYRPNRMPPSEWEDVAEFVRAVVTEAQAHYAGRYDTKDMLVTVADLARWASAVACLPLERSVIFHRETVADYASDACGHMTLNSAATRRSMLLRVAEAVLPPEERVAPLAPLNHDAPPRPYSKFEQRGFRSWAQGQTTAARRLDSRVILALGLGAGLATPDLRSLRVKDIVVDHLGVLVSRVINSLTVWDDGVCRHLLWRSAMRIVRP
;
A
#
# COMPACT_ATOMS: atom_id res chain seq x y z
N MET A 1 -10.72 -0.50 11.74
CA MET A 1 -10.98 0.88 12.21
C MET A 1 -12.47 1.11 12.04
N ASP A 2 -13.14 1.66 13.04
CA ASP A 2 -14.59 1.90 12.95
C ASP A 2 -14.86 3.13 12.06
N ILE A 3 -15.82 2.99 11.14
CA ILE A 3 -16.28 4.07 10.25
C ILE A 3 -17.01 5.15 11.07
N ALA A 4 -17.75 4.75 12.11
CA ALA A 4 -18.52 5.66 12.93
C ALA A 4 -17.61 6.66 13.68
N ASP A 5 -16.46 6.21 14.18
CA ASP A 5 -15.58 7.01 15.03
C ASP A 5 -14.52 7.79 14.25
N TYR A 6 -14.44 7.61 12.93
CA TYR A 6 -13.41 8.24 12.13
C TYR A 6 -13.49 9.77 12.18
N ARG A 7 -12.34 10.40 12.46
CA ARG A 7 -12.14 11.85 12.34
C ARG A 7 -10.84 12.13 11.57
N PRO A 8 -10.88 12.97 10.52
CA PRO A 8 -9.67 13.40 9.82
C PRO A 8 -8.83 14.33 10.70
N ASN A 9 -7.52 14.05 10.84
CA ASN A 9 -6.62 14.89 11.64
C ASN A 9 -6.22 16.21 10.98
N ARG A 10 -6.35 16.32 9.65
CA ARG A 10 -5.89 17.47 8.86
C ARG A 10 -7.02 18.38 8.36
N MET A 11 -8.25 18.09 8.77
CA MET A 11 -9.44 18.85 8.38
C MET A 11 -10.02 19.53 9.62
N PRO A 12 -10.40 20.81 9.54
CA PRO A 12 -11.09 21.50 10.62
C PRO A 12 -12.37 20.75 11.05
N PRO A 13 -12.72 20.73 12.34
CA PRO A 13 -13.91 20.03 12.82
C PRO A 13 -15.21 20.48 12.15
N SER A 14 -15.37 21.79 11.89
CA SER A 14 -16.55 22.35 11.22
C SER A 14 -16.72 21.81 9.80
N GLU A 15 -15.64 21.79 9.01
CA GLU A 15 -15.67 21.24 7.64
C GLU A 15 -15.94 19.73 7.65
N TRP A 16 -15.45 19.02 8.68
CA TRP A 16 -15.75 17.60 8.83
C TRP A 16 -17.22 17.37 9.14
N GLU A 17 -17.82 18.16 10.03
CA GLU A 17 -19.24 18.05 10.38
C GLU A 17 -20.14 18.16 9.14
N ASP A 18 -19.80 19.03 8.19
CA ASP A 18 -20.55 19.23 6.95
C ASP A 18 -20.53 18.00 6.01
N VAL A 19 -19.45 17.21 6.03
CA VAL A 19 -19.26 16.07 5.09
C VAL A 19 -19.32 14.70 5.76
N ALA A 20 -19.34 14.63 7.10
CA ALA A 20 -19.13 13.40 7.86
C ALA A 20 -20.17 12.33 7.54
N GLU A 21 -21.45 12.72 7.48
CA GLU A 21 -22.55 11.80 7.18
C GLU A 21 -22.41 11.20 5.79
N PHE A 22 -22.19 12.06 4.78
CA PHE A 22 -21.97 11.65 3.40
C PHE A 22 -20.80 10.66 3.27
N VAL A 23 -19.64 11.00 3.86
CA VAL A 23 -18.43 10.18 3.79
C VAL A 23 -18.66 8.81 4.42
N ARG A 24 -19.27 8.75 5.61
CA ARG A 24 -19.55 7.48 6.30
C ARG A 24 -20.53 6.61 5.52
N ALA A 25 -21.58 7.19 4.96
CA ALA A 25 -22.57 6.46 4.17
C ALA A 25 -21.91 5.82 2.93
N VAL A 26 -21.14 6.60 2.18
CA VAL A 26 -20.41 6.15 0.98
C VAL A 26 -19.44 5.04 1.30
N VAL A 27 -18.60 5.20 2.33
CA VAL A 27 -17.59 4.20 2.66
C VAL A 27 -18.22 2.91 3.20
N THR A 28 -19.29 3.00 3.97
CA THR A 28 -20.02 1.82 4.47
C THR A 28 -20.55 0.98 3.31
N GLU A 29 -21.18 1.63 2.33
CA GLU A 29 -21.71 0.97 1.14
C GLU A 29 -20.60 0.35 0.28
N ALA A 30 -19.53 1.10 0.04
CA ALA A 30 -18.42 0.60 -0.76
C ALA A 30 -17.68 -0.56 -0.07
N GLN A 31 -17.55 -0.54 1.26
CA GLN A 31 -16.98 -1.65 2.03
C GLN A 31 -17.85 -2.90 1.95
N ALA A 32 -19.18 -2.75 2.02
CA ALA A 32 -20.12 -3.86 1.83
C ALA A 32 -20.01 -4.45 0.41
N HIS A 33 -19.92 -3.59 -0.62
CA HIS A 33 -19.79 -4.02 -2.02
C HIS A 33 -18.53 -4.87 -2.26
N TYR A 34 -17.39 -4.48 -1.68
CA TYR A 34 -16.11 -5.18 -1.87
C TYR A 34 -15.77 -6.19 -0.76
N ALA A 35 -16.72 -6.52 0.12
CA ALA A 35 -16.52 -7.43 1.25
C ALA A 35 -15.24 -7.13 2.08
N GLY A 36 -14.94 -5.84 2.29
CA GLY A 36 -13.78 -5.41 3.07
C GLY A 36 -12.41 -5.64 2.42
N ARG A 37 -12.34 -5.89 1.11
CA ARG A 37 -11.06 -6.13 0.39
C ARG A 37 -10.11 -4.91 0.40
N TYR A 38 -10.66 -3.71 0.52
CA TYR A 38 -9.89 -2.45 0.56
C TYR A 38 -9.75 -1.96 2.00
N ASP A 39 -8.60 -1.36 2.31
CA ASP A 39 -8.37 -0.77 3.62
C ASP A 39 -9.37 0.36 3.90
N THR A 40 -10.16 0.19 4.97
CA THR A 40 -11.23 1.12 5.34
C THR A 40 -10.69 2.51 5.65
N LYS A 41 -9.51 2.62 6.28
CA LYS A 41 -8.92 3.89 6.65
C LYS A 41 -8.49 4.67 5.42
N ASP A 42 -7.88 4.00 4.44
CA ASP A 42 -7.47 4.63 3.19
C ASP A 42 -8.67 5.13 2.38
N MET A 43 -9.77 4.37 2.36
CA MET A 43 -11.04 4.83 1.76
C MET A 43 -11.60 6.05 2.49
N LEU A 44 -11.68 6.02 3.83
CA LEU A 44 -12.18 7.14 4.62
C LEU A 44 -11.37 8.43 4.38
N VAL A 45 -10.04 8.33 4.40
CA VAL A 45 -9.15 9.47 4.16
C VAL A 45 -9.36 10.05 2.77
N THR A 46 -9.46 9.19 1.76
CA THR A 46 -9.56 9.63 0.36
C THR A 46 -10.92 10.24 0.05
N VAL A 47 -12.01 9.61 0.53
CA VAL A 47 -13.39 10.11 0.33
C VAL A 47 -13.63 11.39 1.12
N ALA A 48 -13.11 11.50 2.35
CA ALA A 48 -13.22 12.73 3.14
C ALA A 48 -12.53 13.92 2.48
N ASP A 49 -11.33 13.71 1.92
CA ASP A 49 -10.59 14.78 1.25
C ASP A 49 -11.26 15.21 -0.05
N LEU A 50 -11.82 14.27 -0.83
CA LEU A 50 -12.65 14.59 -2.01
C LEU A 50 -13.89 15.39 -1.61
N ALA A 51 -14.66 14.91 -0.62
CA ALA A 51 -15.90 15.56 -0.20
C ALA A 51 -15.66 16.99 0.30
N ARG A 52 -14.60 17.20 1.10
CA ARG A 52 -14.19 18.53 1.58
C ARG A 52 -13.77 19.43 0.43
N TRP A 53 -12.95 18.95 -0.52
CA TRP A 53 -12.58 19.75 -1.68
C TRP A 53 -13.81 20.13 -2.51
N ALA A 54 -14.70 19.17 -2.74
CA ALA A 54 -15.89 19.40 -3.55
C ALA A 54 -16.84 20.43 -2.91
N SER A 55 -17.07 20.35 -1.59
CA SER A 55 -17.94 21.28 -0.88
C SER A 55 -17.30 22.65 -0.67
N ALA A 56 -16.06 22.69 -0.17
CA ALA A 56 -15.42 23.93 0.29
C ALA A 56 -14.66 24.70 -0.80
N VAL A 57 -14.21 24.01 -1.85
CA VAL A 57 -13.37 24.62 -2.92
C VAL A 57 -14.13 24.68 -4.24
N ALA A 58 -14.66 23.54 -4.71
CA ALA A 58 -15.37 23.47 -5.98
C ALA A 58 -16.84 23.92 -5.88
N CYS A 59 -17.35 24.15 -4.66
CA CYS A 59 -18.73 24.53 -4.36
C CYS A 59 -19.78 23.63 -5.04
N LEU A 60 -19.50 22.32 -5.09
CA LEU A 60 -20.37 21.31 -5.65
C LEU A 60 -21.34 20.77 -4.59
N PRO A 61 -22.56 20.38 -4.98
CA PRO A 61 -23.49 19.69 -4.08
C PRO A 61 -22.92 18.34 -3.65
N LEU A 62 -23.15 17.95 -2.39
CA LEU A 62 -22.77 16.65 -1.82
C LEU A 62 -23.70 15.52 -2.29
N GLU A 63 -23.83 15.38 -3.61
CA GLU A 63 -24.60 14.34 -4.26
C GLU A 63 -23.65 13.30 -4.86
N ARG A 64 -23.94 12.01 -4.70
CA ARG A 64 -23.04 10.93 -5.13
C ARG A 64 -22.70 11.03 -6.62
N SER A 65 -23.72 11.24 -7.45
CA SER A 65 -23.60 11.38 -8.90
C SER A 65 -22.71 12.55 -9.31
N VAL A 66 -22.67 13.62 -8.52
CA VAL A 66 -21.84 14.80 -8.78
C VAL A 66 -20.42 14.59 -8.27
N ILE A 67 -20.27 14.16 -7.01
CA ILE A 67 -18.98 13.99 -6.33
C ILE A 67 -18.14 12.90 -6.98
N PHE A 68 -18.76 11.77 -7.35
CA PHE A 68 -18.10 10.63 -7.95
C PHE A 68 -18.16 10.64 -9.48
N HIS A 69 -18.65 11.72 -10.09
CA HIS A 69 -18.53 11.89 -11.53
C HIS A 69 -17.05 11.84 -11.93
N ARG A 70 -16.77 11.20 -13.07
CA ARG A 70 -15.40 10.97 -13.54
C ARG A 70 -14.61 12.27 -13.71
N GLU A 71 -15.28 13.34 -14.17
CA GLU A 71 -14.66 14.66 -14.34
C GLU A 71 -14.36 15.30 -12.99
N THR A 72 -15.31 15.30 -12.05
CA THR A 72 -15.09 15.78 -10.67
C THR A 72 -13.90 15.11 -10.00
N VAL A 73 -13.76 13.79 -10.15
CA VAL A 73 -12.63 13.03 -9.62
C VAL A 73 -11.31 13.40 -10.32
N ALA A 74 -11.35 13.72 -11.62
CA ALA A 74 -10.18 14.16 -12.37
C ALA A 74 -9.74 15.58 -11.99
N ASP A 75 -10.71 16.46 -11.77
CA ASP A 75 -10.49 17.84 -11.31
C ASP A 75 -9.90 17.85 -9.90
N TYR A 76 -10.46 17.05 -8.98
CA TYR A 76 -9.86 16.82 -7.65
C TYR A 76 -8.41 16.34 -7.74
N ALA A 77 -8.13 15.38 -8.61
CA ALA A 77 -6.79 14.83 -8.78
C ALA A 77 -5.80 15.86 -9.35
N SER A 78 -6.29 16.86 -10.09
CA SER A 78 -5.46 17.90 -10.70
C SER A 78 -5.27 19.11 -9.77
N ASP A 79 -6.32 19.51 -9.06
CA ASP A 79 -6.35 20.69 -8.20
C ASP A 79 -5.89 20.38 -6.77
N ALA A 80 -6.66 19.57 -6.04
CA ALA A 80 -6.39 19.28 -4.62
C ALA A 80 -5.12 18.45 -4.39
N CYS A 81 -4.78 17.57 -5.33
CA CYS A 81 -3.64 16.67 -5.22
C CYS A 81 -2.32 17.26 -5.76
N GLY A 82 -2.26 18.54 -6.14
CA GLY A 82 -1.04 19.15 -6.71
C GLY A 82 0.19 19.15 -5.79
N HIS A 83 -0.01 19.01 -4.48
CA HIS A 83 1.06 18.86 -3.49
C HIS A 83 1.61 17.42 -3.37
N MET A 84 1.03 16.46 -4.08
CA MET A 84 1.39 15.05 -4.03
C MET A 84 2.26 14.63 -5.21
N THR A 85 2.93 13.48 -5.08
CA THR A 85 3.56 12.84 -6.24
C THR A 85 2.50 12.38 -7.24
N LEU A 86 2.85 12.33 -8.52
CA LEU A 86 1.96 11.82 -9.59
C LEU A 86 1.40 10.43 -9.27
N ASN A 87 2.22 9.54 -8.70
CA ASN A 87 1.78 8.20 -8.33
C ASN A 87 0.76 8.21 -7.17
N SER A 88 0.98 9.06 -6.16
CA SER A 88 0.04 9.21 -5.05
C SER A 88 -1.31 9.76 -5.52
N ALA A 89 -1.30 10.77 -6.40
CA ALA A 89 -2.51 11.33 -7.01
C ALA A 89 -3.25 10.27 -7.86
N ALA A 90 -2.52 9.51 -8.69
CA ALA A 90 -3.08 8.43 -9.50
C ALA A 90 -3.70 7.30 -8.64
N THR A 91 -3.06 6.97 -7.51
CA THR A 91 -3.57 5.98 -6.56
C THR A 91 -4.88 6.45 -5.92
N ARG A 92 -4.94 7.69 -5.44
CA ARG A 92 -6.18 8.30 -4.90
C ARG A 92 -7.29 8.33 -5.94
N ARG A 93 -6.99 8.79 -7.15
CA ARG A 93 -7.94 8.79 -8.28
C ARG A 93 -8.48 7.39 -8.55
N SER A 94 -7.62 6.38 -8.59
CA SER A 94 -8.03 4.99 -8.82
C SER A 94 -8.93 4.46 -7.70
N MET A 95 -8.62 4.77 -6.44
CA MET A 95 -9.46 4.44 -5.30
C MET A 95 -10.85 5.09 -5.40
N LEU A 96 -10.91 6.37 -5.76
CA LEU A 96 -12.18 7.10 -5.91
C LEU A 96 -13.04 6.53 -7.04
N LEU A 97 -12.44 6.11 -8.15
CA LEU A 97 -13.17 5.44 -9.23
C LEU A 97 -13.70 4.06 -8.80
N ARG A 98 -12.96 3.31 -7.97
CA ARG A 98 -13.47 2.07 -7.35
C ARG A 98 -14.63 2.33 -6.40
N VAL A 99 -14.60 3.43 -5.64
CA VAL A 99 -15.72 3.86 -4.80
C VAL A 99 -16.93 4.21 -5.68
N ALA A 100 -16.72 4.95 -6.76
CA ALA A 100 -17.78 5.31 -7.72
C ALA A 100 -18.48 4.08 -8.30
N GLU A 101 -17.72 3.04 -8.69
CA GLU A 101 -18.26 1.76 -9.17
C GLU A 101 -19.22 1.09 -8.15
N ALA A 102 -18.97 1.28 -6.85
CA ALA A 102 -19.79 0.70 -5.78
C ALA A 102 -21.05 1.52 -5.44
N VAL A 103 -20.96 2.85 -5.48
CA VAL A 103 -22.02 3.74 -4.95
C VAL A 103 -22.88 4.44 -6.00
N LEU A 104 -22.47 4.41 -7.26
CA LEU A 104 -23.25 4.96 -8.38
C LEU A 104 -24.20 3.90 -8.97
N PRO A 105 -25.37 4.31 -9.47
CA PRO A 105 -26.29 3.40 -10.14
C PRO A 105 -25.70 2.95 -11.50
N PRO A 106 -26.05 1.76 -12.01
CA PRO A 106 -25.44 1.16 -13.20
C PRO A 106 -25.41 2.07 -14.44
N GLU A 107 -26.43 2.89 -14.64
CA GLU A 107 -26.59 3.84 -15.74
C GLU A 107 -25.58 5.00 -15.71
N GLU A 108 -25.08 5.36 -14.53
CA GLU A 108 -24.09 6.43 -14.35
C GLU A 108 -22.65 5.90 -14.26
N ARG A 109 -22.49 4.57 -14.18
CA ARG A 109 -21.17 3.95 -14.13
C ARG A 109 -20.48 4.10 -15.48
N VAL A 110 -19.43 4.93 -15.49
CA VAL A 110 -18.54 5.02 -16.65
C VAL A 110 -17.80 3.68 -16.81
N ALA A 111 -17.59 3.26 -18.06
CA ALA A 111 -16.84 2.05 -18.36
C ALA A 111 -15.51 2.00 -17.59
N PRO A 112 -15.14 0.87 -16.98
CA PRO A 112 -13.92 0.74 -16.20
C PRO A 112 -12.71 1.20 -17.03
N LEU A 113 -11.88 2.06 -16.44
CA LEU A 113 -10.62 2.43 -17.06
C LEU A 113 -9.75 1.18 -17.20
N ALA A 114 -9.10 1.03 -18.37
CA ALA A 114 -8.04 0.06 -18.52
C ALA A 114 -7.03 0.25 -17.38
N PRO A 115 -6.54 -0.84 -16.75
CA PRO A 115 -5.55 -0.74 -15.70
C PRO A 115 -4.37 0.13 -16.16
N LEU A 116 -3.92 1.04 -15.30
CA LEU A 116 -2.67 1.74 -15.54
C LEU A 116 -1.56 0.69 -15.63
N ASN A 117 -0.72 0.77 -16.66
CA ASN A 117 0.45 -0.10 -16.79
C ASN A 117 1.24 -0.01 -15.48
N HIS A 118 1.48 -1.16 -14.85
CA HIS A 118 2.27 -1.21 -13.63
C HIS A 118 3.65 -0.63 -13.94
N ASP A 119 4.16 0.21 -13.03
CA ASP A 119 5.54 0.67 -13.13
C ASP A 119 6.45 -0.55 -13.28
N ALA A 120 7.42 -0.46 -14.20
CA ALA A 120 8.40 -1.52 -14.37
C ALA A 120 9.01 -1.85 -12.99
N PRO A 121 9.15 -3.15 -12.64
CA PRO A 121 9.71 -3.52 -11.35
C PRO A 121 11.08 -2.82 -11.19
N PRO A 122 11.36 -2.28 -9.99
CA PRO A 122 12.59 -1.53 -9.77
C PRO A 122 13.79 -2.40 -10.13
N ARG A 123 14.76 -1.80 -10.83
CA ARG A 123 15.94 -2.55 -11.27
C ARG A 123 16.65 -3.20 -10.08
N PRO A 124 17.24 -4.40 -10.25
CA PRO A 124 18.09 -4.97 -9.21
C PRO A 124 19.23 -4.03 -8.81
N TYR A 125 19.57 -4.02 -7.52
CA TYR A 125 20.71 -3.25 -7.03
C TYR A 125 22.00 -3.70 -7.69
N SER A 126 22.76 -2.73 -8.19
CA SER A 126 24.09 -2.94 -8.75
C SER A 126 25.06 -3.46 -7.68
N LYS A 127 26.16 -4.07 -8.11
CA LYS A 127 27.22 -4.52 -7.19
C LYS A 127 27.81 -3.37 -6.37
N PHE A 128 27.80 -2.15 -6.90
CA PHE A 128 28.25 -0.95 -6.20
C PHE A 128 27.29 -0.56 -5.06
N GLU A 129 25.99 -0.49 -5.34
CA GLU A 129 24.97 -0.22 -4.31
C GLU A 129 24.99 -1.28 -3.20
N GLN A 130 25.11 -2.56 -3.57
CA GLN A 130 25.24 -3.66 -2.61
C GLN A 130 26.48 -3.53 -1.71
N ARG A 131 27.61 -3.02 -2.24
CA ARG A 131 28.80 -2.72 -1.43
C ARG A 131 28.54 -1.55 -0.47
N GLY A 132 27.86 -0.51 -0.95
CA GLY A 132 27.43 0.63 -0.13
C GLY A 132 26.60 0.18 1.08
N PHE A 133 25.62 -0.70 0.87
CA PHE A 133 24.82 -1.25 1.96
C PHE A 133 25.64 -2.04 2.98
N ARG A 134 26.57 -2.90 2.53
CA ARG A 134 27.46 -3.63 3.44
C ARG A 134 28.34 -2.69 4.26
N SER A 135 28.88 -1.64 3.63
CA SER A 135 29.66 -0.62 4.32
C SER A 135 28.81 0.14 5.36
N TRP A 136 27.58 0.51 5.01
CA TRP A 136 26.64 1.16 5.93
C TRP A 136 26.31 0.28 7.14
N ALA A 137 26.07 -1.02 6.93
CA ALA A 137 25.80 -1.95 8.03
C ALA A 137 27.02 -2.13 8.95
N GLN A 138 28.24 -2.07 8.41
CA GLN A 138 29.47 -2.11 9.20
C GLN A 138 29.71 -0.80 9.97
N GLY A 139 29.32 0.34 9.39
CA GLY A 139 29.49 1.67 9.98
C GLY A 139 28.50 2.02 11.10
N GLN A 140 27.58 1.13 11.47
CA GLN A 140 26.65 1.38 12.59
C GLN A 140 27.41 1.55 13.90
N THR A 141 26.93 2.47 14.75
CA THR A 141 27.63 2.91 15.97
C THR A 141 27.78 1.78 17.01
N THR A 142 26.73 0.98 17.22
CA THR A 142 26.70 -0.05 18.26
C THR A 142 26.84 -1.46 17.67
N ALA A 143 27.36 -2.40 18.47
CA ALA A 143 27.47 -3.80 18.05
C ALA A 143 26.10 -4.42 17.71
N ALA A 144 25.07 -4.10 18.51
CA ALA A 144 23.70 -4.53 18.25
C ALA A 144 23.18 -4.02 16.90
N ARG A 145 23.31 -2.72 16.61
CA ARG A 145 22.87 -2.16 15.32
C ARG A 145 23.64 -2.73 14.13
N ARG A 146 24.95 -3.02 14.29
CA ARG A 146 25.75 -3.70 13.26
C ARG A 146 25.21 -5.10 12.97
N LEU A 147 24.85 -5.85 14.01
CA LEU A 147 24.26 -7.18 13.87
C LEU A 147 22.89 -7.10 13.18
N ASP A 148 21.98 -6.26 13.69
CA ASP A 148 20.63 -6.09 13.15
C ASP A 148 20.66 -5.67 11.68
N SER A 149 21.54 -4.72 11.32
CA SER A 149 21.68 -4.26 9.94
C SER A 149 22.20 -5.36 9.01
N ARG A 150 23.11 -6.21 9.49
CA ARG A 150 23.59 -7.37 8.71
C ARG A 150 22.46 -8.38 8.49
N VAL A 151 21.62 -8.63 9.50
CA VAL A 151 20.47 -9.53 9.39
C VAL A 151 19.44 -8.96 8.41
N ILE A 152 19.12 -7.67 8.50
CA ILE A 152 18.22 -7.00 7.55
C ILE A 152 18.74 -7.12 6.12
N LEU A 153 20.04 -6.90 5.89
CA LEU A 153 20.62 -7.06 4.56
C LEU A 153 20.63 -8.52 4.09
N ALA A 154 20.92 -9.47 4.96
CA ALA A 154 20.89 -10.89 4.65
C ALA A 154 19.48 -11.32 4.18
N LEU A 155 18.45 -10.90 4.90
CA LEU A 155 17.07 -11.29 4.62
C LEU A 155 16.47 -10.50 3.45
N GLY A 156 16.68 -9.19 3.38
CA GLY A 156 16.14 -8.35 2.31
C GLY A 156 16.89 -8.51 0.99
N LEU A 157 18.21 -8.30 0.98
CA LEU A 157 19.01 -8.40 -0.24
C LEU A 157 19.34 -9.85 -0.63
N GLY A 158 19.49 -10.75 0.36
CA GLY A 158 19.84 -12.15 0.12
C GLY A 158 18.64 -13.04 -0.15
N ALA A 159 17.58 -12.94 0.67
CA ALA A 159 16.38 -13.78 0.55
C ALA A 159 15.16 -13.06 -0.06
N GLY A 160 15.29 -11.77 -0.40
CA GLY A 160 14.23 -11.01 -1.09
C GLY A 160 13.04 -10.61 -0.22
N LEU A 161 13.16 -10.67 1.11
CA LEU A 161 12.04 -10.35 2.00
C LEU A 161 11.68 -8.86 1.93
N ALA A 162 10.39 -8.57 1.77
CA ALA A 162 9.88 -7.21 1.87
C ALA A 162 9.83 -6.74 3.34
N THR A 163 9.77 -5.43 3.57
CA THR A 163 9.71 -4.84 4.92
C THR A 163 8.58 -5.40 5.80
N PRO A 164 7.34 -5.62 5.30
CA PRO A 164 6.28 -6.24 6.11
C PRO A 164 6.65 -7.66 6.55
N ASP A 165 7.37 -8.39 5.69
CA ASP A 165 7.79 -9.76 5.94
C ASP A 165 8.84 -9.80 7.04
N LEU A 166 9.87 -8.97 6.90
CA LEU A 166 10.91 -8.76 7.91
C LEU A 166 10.32 -8.41 9.28
N ARG A 167 9.34 -7.52 9.33
CA ARG A 167 8.71 -7.07 10.59
C ARG A 167 7.98 -8.20 11.32
N SER A 168 7.34 -9.08 10.56
CA SER A 168 6.56 -10.19 11.12
C SER A 168 7.38 -11.47 11.37
N LEU A 169 8.62 -11.53 10.85
CA LEU A 169 9.48 -12.70 10.96
C LEU A 169 9.80 -13.02 12.44
N ARG A 170 9.83 -14.30 12.77
CA ARG A 170 10.21 -14.82 14.10
C ARG A 170 11.32 -15.85 13.96
N VAL A 171 12.02 -16.11 15.06
CA VAL A 171 13.12 -17.12 15.11
C VAL A 171 12.63 -18.50 14.66
N LYS A 172 11.40 -18.89 15.04
CA LYS A 172 10.79 -20.16 14.64
C LYS A 172 10.57 -20.33 13.13
N ASP A 173 10.58 -19.22 12.38
CA ASP A 173 10.41 -19.21 10.93
C ASP A 173 11.76 -19.39 10.21
N ILE A 174 12.86 -19.55 10.97
CA ILE A 174 14.22 -19.67 10.45
C ILE A 174 14.77 -21.04 10.86
N VAL A 175 15.16 -21.84 9.86
CA VAL A 175 15.88 -23.08 10.06
C VAL A 175 17.27 -22.90 9.47
N VAL A 176 18.30 -23.13 10.29
CA VAL A 176 19.70 -23.07 9.87
C VAL A 176 20.25 -24.49 9.89
N ASP A 177 20.80 -24.91 8.75
CA ASP A 177 21.46 -26.20 8.61
C ASP A 177 22.81 -26.06 7.88
N HIS A 178 23.41 -27.19 7.52
CA HIS A 178 24.69 -27.25 6.83
C HIS A 178 24.60 -26.83 5.35
N LEU A 179 23.39 -26.74 4.78
CA LEU A 179 23.15 -26.33 3.40
C LEU A 179 22.82 -24.83 3.30
N GLY A 180 22.33 -24.22 4.37
CA GLY A 180 22.15 -22.78 4.44
C GLY A 180 21.10 -22.35 5.47
N VAL A 181 20.37 -21.30 5.11
CA VAL A 181 19.31 -20.73 5.94
C VAL A 181 18.01 -20.83 5.15
N LEU A 182 17.05 -21.57 5.69
CA LEU A 182 15.68 -21.63 5.20
C LEU A 182 14.83 -20.63 6.00
N VAL A 183 14.11 -19.77 5.28
CA VAL A 183 13.15 -18.84 5.87
C VAL A 183 11.75 -19.28 5.43
N SER A 184 11.05 -20.00 6.30
CA SER A 184 9.71 -20.51 6.02
C SER A 184 8.68 -19.51 6.51
N ARG A 185 8.10 -18.72 5.61
CA ARG A 185 6.95 -17.88 5.92
C ARG A 185 5.76 -18.30 5.08
N VAL A 186 4.61 -18.52 5.74
CA VAL A 186 3.31 -18.60 5.05
C VAL A 186 2.93 -17.18 4.67
N ILE A 187 3.13 -16.83 3.40
CA ILE A 187 2.71 -15.55 2.84
C ILE A 187 1.20 -15.64 2.63
N ASN A 188 0.40 -14.92 3.43
CA ASN A 188 -1.05 -14.84 3.24
C ASN A 188 -1.42 -13.78 2.19
N SER A 189 -0.62 -13.62 1.13
CA SER A 189 -1.00 -12.81 -0.03
C SER A 189 -1.61 -13.72 -1.07
N LEU A 190 -2.89 -13.47 -1.34
CA LEU A 190 -3.74 -14.12 -2.32
C LEU A 190 -3.18 -13.96 -3.76
N THR A 191 -2.10 -14.68 -4.07
CA THR A 191 -1.80 -15.14 -5.42
C THR A 191 -2.04 -16.63 -5.37
N VAL A 192 -3.07 -17.10 -6.08
CA VAL A 192 -3.30 -18.52 -6.33
C VAL A 192 -2.00 -19.10 -6.88
N TRP A 193 -1.32 -19.90 -6.06
CA TRP A 193 -0.20 -20.74 -6.47
C TRP A 193 -0.82 -22.07 -6.89
N ASP A 194 -0.79 -22.37 -8.18
CA ASP A 194 -1.29 -23.63 -8.72
C ASP A 194 -0.58 -24.82 -8.08
N ASP A 195 -1.38 -25.81 -7.68
CA ASP A 195 -0.96 -27.05 -7.06
C ASP A 195 -0.02 -27.83 -7.98
N GLY A 196 1.28 -27.87 -7.67
CA GLY A 196 2.20 -28.74 -8.41
C GLY A 196 3.69 -28.64 -8.08
N VAL A 197 4.17 -27.53 -7.51
CA VAL A 197 5.63 -27.33 -7.28
C VAL A 197 5.95 -27.22 -5.79
N CYS A 198 5.47 -28.20 -5.02
CA CYS A 198 5.96 -28.49 -3.67
C CYS A 198 7.31 -29.24 -3.76
N ARG A 199 8.35 -28.53 -4.23
CA ARG A 199 9.76 -28.86 -3.99
C ARG A 199 10.64 -27.76 -4.59
N HIS A 200 11.62 -27.32 -3.82
CA HIS A 200 12.80 -26.58 -4.28
C HIS A 200 12.67 -25.04 -4.47
N LEU A 201 12.61 -24.30 -3.37
CA LEU A 201 13.40 -23.06 -3.26
C LEU A 201 14.71 -23.37 -2.52
N LEU A 202 15.53 -24.24 -3.11
CA LEU A 202 16.96 -24.30 -2.76
C LEU A 202 17.64 -23.19 -3.55
N TRP A 203 17.77 -22.02 -2.93
CA TRP A 203 18.68 -20.99 -3.42
C TRP A 203 20.12 -21.44 -3.14
N ARG A 204 20.70 -22.19 -4.09
CA ARG A 204 22.15 -22.44 -4.14
C ARG A 204 22.82 -21.27 -4.87
N SER A 205 23.16 -20.19 -4.15
CA SER A 205 24.36 -19.40 -4.42
C SER A 205 24.67 -18.37 -3.33
N ALA A 206 25.82 -18.61 -2.70
CA ALA A 206 26.73 -17.67 -2.05
C ALA A 206 26.26 -16.94 -0.77
N MET A 207 26.40 -17.63 0.36
CA MET A 207 26.64 -16.95 1.65
C MET A 207 27.82 -17.58 2.40
N ARG A 208 29.05 -17.31 1.93
CA ARG A 208 30.22 -17.24 2.83
C ARG A 208 30.26 -15.81 3.35
N ILE A 209 29.59 -15.55 4.48
CA ILE A 209 29.80 -14.32 5.25
C ILE A 209 30.14 -14.71 6.70
N VAL A 210 31.46 -14.78 6.93
CA VAL A 210 32.20 -14.44 8.15
C VAL A 210 31.94 -15.28 9.41
N ARG A 211 32.79 -16.29 9.62
CA ARG A 211 33.37 -16.52 10.97
C ARG A 211 34.58 -15.59 11.13
N PRO A 212 34.88 -15.09 12.35
CA PRO A 212 36.23 -14.62 12.66
C PRO A 212 37.25 -15.75 12.53
#